data_AF-A0A7G1QAM1-F1
#
_entry.id   AF-A0A7G1QAM1-F1
#
_cell.length_a   1.000
_cell.length_b   1.000
_cell.length_c   1.000
_cell.angle_alpha   90.00
_cell.angle_beta   90.00
_cell.angle_gamma   90.00
#
_symmetry.space_group_name_H-M   'P 1'
#
loop_
_entity.id
_entity.type
_entity.pdbx_description
1 polymer ?
#
loop_
_entity_poly.entity_id
_entity_poly.type
_entity_poly.pdbx_seq_one_letter_code
_entity_poly.pdbx_strand_id
1 'polypeptide(L)'
;MKNFLLLPPIHALFLTLLVACQPSSEDSKTIKYDLAGIWESTFEIKGSSNQIIKNRILLTLSEDSYQYSWYKKLVAEDDSSVIYDWIEVSRENGRSSMTEGYMQWTADIYGHRRYNKNSGTWTQLRMHPSSNDHAIFSSLEGNKLTLKEDYNMDGDYNGFFDKPETLIFLKKE
;
A
#
# COMPACT_ATOMS: atom_id res chain seq x y z
N MET A 1 73.11 40.30 -15.59
CA MET A 1 72.85 38.92 -15.12
C MET A 1 71.47 38.89 -14.47
N LYS A 2 70.64 37.95 -14.96
CA LYS A 2 69.48 37.30 -14.32
C LYS A 2 68.32 38.15 -13.76
N ASN A 3 67.23 38.11 -14.54
CA ASN A 3 65.83 38.15 -14.10
C ASN A 3 65.60 37.32 -12.82
N PHE A 4 64.64 37.72 -11.98
CA PHE A 4 63.61 36.81 -11.45
C PHE A 4 62.44 37.60 -10.88
N LEU A 5 61.29 37.50 -11.56
CA LEU A 5 59.95 37.82 -11.06
C LEU A 5 59.53 36.71 -10.09
N LEU A 6 58.95 37.06 -8.93
CA LEU A 6 58.19 36.13 -8.09
C LEU A 6 57.08 36.90 -7.35
N LEU A 7 55.86 36.75 -7.86
CA LEU A 7 54.59 37.14 -7.23
C LEU A 7 54.17 36.07 -6.19
N PRO A 8 53.31 36.42 -5.21
CA PRO A 8 52.95 35.55 -4.09
C PRO A 8 51.95 34.44 -4.48
N PRO A 9 51.90 33.30 -3.75
CA PRO A 9 50.92 32.25 -4.00
C PRO A 9 49.56 32.63 -3.39
N ILE A 10 48.60 32.97 -4.26
CA ILE A 10 47.17 33.05 -3.93
C ILE A 10 46.66 31.62 -3.73
N HIS A 11 46.35 31.26 -2.49
CA HIS A 11 45.61 30.04 -2.18
C HIS A 11 44.15 30.25 -2.59
N ALA A 12 43.79 29.78 -3.78
CA ALA A 12 42.41 29.68 -4.22
C ALA A 12 41.72 28.57 -3.41
N LEU A 13 40.97 28.97 -2.39
CA LEU A 13 40.05 28.09 -1.67
C LEU A 13 38.89 27.78 -2.61
N PHE A 14 38.98 26.67 -3.35
CA PHE A 14 37.93 26.18 -4.23
C PHE A 14 36.83 25.56 -3.36
N LEU A 15 35.89 26.39 -2.90
CA LEU A 15 34.69 25.94 -2.21
C LEU A 15 33.70 25.46 -3.27
N THR A 16 33.75 24.17 -3.64
CA THR A 16 32.68 23.55 -4.41
C THR A 16 31.43 23.45 -3.53
N LEU A 17 30.54 24.44 -3.65
CA LEU A 17 29.13 24.24 -3.28
C LEU A 17 28.58 23.14 -4.20
N LEU A 18 28.52 21.93 -3.67
CA LEU A 18 27.60 20.92 -4.15
C LEU A 18 26.19 21.43 -3.81
N VAL A 19 25.59 22.18 -4.74
CA VAL A 19 24.14 22.33 -4.77
C VAL A 19 23.61 20.93 -5.07
N ALA A 20 23.23 20.20 -4.03
CA ALA A 20 22.40 19.03 -4.17
C ALA A 20 21.10 19.51 -4.85
N CYS A 21 20.95 19.17 -6.13
CA CYS A 21 19.70 19.31 -6.84
C CYS A 21 18.70 18.39 -6.12
N GLN A 22 17.88 18.96 -5.24
CA GLN A 22 16.71 18.25 -4.74
C GLN A 22 15.82 17.99 -5.96
N PRO A 23 15.36 16.75 -6.19
CA PRO A 23 14.41 16.50 -7.27
C PRO A 23 13.20 17.40 -7.07
N SER A 24 12.89 18.16 -8.12
CA SER A 24 11.78 19.10 -8.17
C SER A 24 10.47 18.38 -7.86
N SER A 25 9.66 18.98 -7.00
CA SER A 25 8.35 18.50 -6.52
C SER A 25 7.25 18.33 -7.60
N GLU A 26 7.60 18.33 -8.89
CA GLU A 26 6.65 18.10 -9.99
C GLU A 26 6.33 16.61 -10.15
N ASP A 27 7.30 15.71 -9.98
CA ASP A 27 7.08 14.27 -10.20
C ASP A 27 6.11 13.65 -9.17
N SER A 28 6.13 14.14 -7.92
CA SER A 28 5.21 13.66 -6.87
C SER A 28 3.75 14.00 -7.16
N LYS A 29 3.47 15.14 -7.82
CA LYS A 29 2.08 15.50 -8.16
C LYS A 29 1.52 14.61 -9.26
N THR A 30 2.31 14.32 -10.30
CA THR A 30 1.90 13.46 -11.42
C THR A 30 1.59 12.04 -10.95
N ILE A 31 2.44 11.45 -10.11
CA ILE A 31 2.27 10.09 -9.56
C ILE A 31 0.94 9.94 -8.80
N LYS A 32 0.55 10.94 -8.02
CA LYS A 32 -0.73 10.93 -7.28
C LYS A 32 -1.94 10.84 -8.22
N TYR A 33 -1.94 11.58 -9.32
CA TYR A 33 -3.04 11.56 -10.29
C TYR A 33 -3.12 10.23 -11.04
N ASP A 34 -1.98 9.63 -11.39
CA ASP A 34 -1.96 8.34 -12.07
C ASP A 34 -2.45 7.19 -11.18
N LEU A 35 -2.21 7.30 -9.87
CA LEU A 35 -2.67 6.35 -8.86
C LEU A 35 -4.14 6.54 -8.46
N ALA A 36 -4.75 7.70 -8.69
CA ALA A 36 -6.14 7.93 -8.35
C ALA A 36 -7.06 6.94 -9.10
N GLY A 37 -8.00 6.35 -8.37
CA GLY A 37 -8.93 5.35 -8.91
C GLY A 37 -9.14 4.16 -7.98
N ILE A 38 -9.80 3.14 -8.53
CA ILE A 38 -10.11 1.90 -7.82
C ILE A 38 -9.18 0.80 -8.33
N TRP A 39 -8.58 0.09 -7.41
CA TRP A 39 -7.59 -0.96 -7.63
C TRP A 39 -8.11 -2.25 -6.99
N GLU A 40 -8.01 -3.36 -7.71
CA GLU A 40 -8.51 -4.65 -7.24
C GLU A 40 -7.42 -5.72 -7.26
N SER A 41 -7.34 -6.49 -6.18
CA SER A 41 -6.52 -7.70 -6.10
C SER A 41 -7.38 -8.87 -5.65
N THR A 42 -7.20 -10.04 -6.26
CA THR A 42 -7.95 -11.26 -5.91
C THR A 42 -7.00 -12.44 -5.78
N PHE A 43 -7.20 -13.25 -4.74
CA PHE A 43 -6.37 -14.42 -4.49
C PHE A 43 -7.10 -15.42 -3.59
N GLU A 44 -6.73 -16.70 -3.70
CA GLU A 44 -7.38 -17.79 -2.98
C GLU A 44 -6.48 -18.34 -1.88
N ILE A 45 -7.07 -18.94 -0.84
CA ILE A 45 -6.36 -19.88 0.05
C ILE A 45 -7.21 -21.09 0.30
N LYS A 46 -6.51 -22.19 0.61
CA LYS A 46 -7.10 -23.35 1.25
C LYS A 46 -7.64 -22.98 2.62
N GLY A 47 -8.93 -23.21 2.84
CA GLY A 47 -9.58 -23.12 4.15
C GLY A 47 -9.37 -24.38 4.98
N SER A 48 -10.06 -24.47 6.12
CA SER A 48 -10.14 -25.71 6.91
C SER A 48 -11.00 -26.74 6.17
N SER A 49 -10.53 -27.98 6.06
CA SER A 49 -11.23 -29.19 5.54
C SER A 49 -12.25 -28.93 4.42
N ASN A 50 -11.82 -29.14 3.16
CA ASN A 50 -12.62 -29.10 1.93
C ASN A 50 -13.31 -27.75 1.65
N GLN A 51 -12.66 -26.65 2.01
CA GLN A 51 -13.16 -25.28 1.76
C GLN A 51 -12.11 -24.44 1.06
N ILE A 52 -12.56 -23.53 0.20
CA ILE A 52 -11.72 -22.52 -0.46
C ILE A 52 -12.20 -21.14 0.00
N ILE A 53 -11.25 -20.30 0.43
CA ILE A 53 -11.51 -18.90 0.75
C ILE A 53 -10.98 -18.05 -0.40
N LYS A 54 -11.91 -17.48 -1.17
CA LYS A 54 -11.60 -16.47 -2.19
C LYS A 54 -11.53 -15.11 -1.48
N ASN A 55 -10.46 -14.36 -1.71
CA ASN A 55 -10.24 -13.03 -1.14
C ASN A 55 -10.25 -12.02 -2.28
N ARG A 56 -10.84 -10.87 -2.03
CA ARG A 56 -10.81 -9.71 -2.91
C ARG A 56 -10.47 -8.50 -2.06
N ILE A 57 -9.51 -7.72 -2.51
CA ILE A 57 -9.13 -6.46 -1.89
C ILE A 57 -9.44 -5.34 -2.86
N LEU A 58 -10.12 -4.31 -2.37
CA LEU A 58 -10.36 -3.07 -3.09
C LEU A 58 -9.60 -1.96 -2.40
N LEU A 59 -8.74 -1.30 -3.17
CA LEU A 59 -8.03 -0.10 -2.76
C LEU A 59 -8.55 1.06 -3.60
N THR A 60 -9.17 2.04 -2.96
CA THR A 60 -9.57 3.30 -3.61
C THR A 60 -8.61 4.38 -3.19
N LEU A 61 -7.91 4.98 -4.16
CA LEU A 61 -6.97 6.07 -3.94
C LEU A 61 -7.53 7.37 -4.51
N SER A 62 -7.37 8.44 -3.74
CA SER A 62 -7.58 9.82 -4.17
C SER A 62 -6.27 10.61 -3.99
N GLU A 63 -6.31 11.93 -4.14
CA GLU A 63 -5.12 12.79 -4.02
C GLU A 63 -4.45 12.72 -2.62
N ASP A 64 -5.26 12.60 -1.57
CA ASP A 64 -4.81 12.65 -0.18
C ASP A 64 -5.45 11.60 0.73
N SER A 65 -6.34 10.75 0.21
CA SER A 65 -7.04 9.73 0.98
C SER A 65 -6.99 8.34 0.35
N TYR A 66 -7.15 7.34 1.19
CA TYR A 66 -7.39 5.97 0.76
C TYR A 66 -8.57 5.33 1.48
N GLN A 67 -9.19 4.37 0.81
CA GLN A 67 -10.02 3.35 1.43
C GLN A 67 -9.50 1.98 1.02
N TYR A 68 -9.21 1.15 2.01
CA TYR A 68 -8.73 -0.20 1.84
C TYR A 68 -9.79 -1.17 2.39
N SER A 69 -10.32 -2.03 1.54
CA SER A 69 -11.49 -2.87 1.85
C SER A 69 -11.23 -4.32 1.49
N TRP A 70 -11.47 -5.22 2.44
CA TRP A 70 -11.22 -6.64 2.28
C TRP A 70 -12.52 -7.40 2.22
N TYR A 71 -12.65 -8.24 1.21
CA TYR A 71 -13.80 -9.06 0.95
C TYR A 71 -13.42 -10.52 0.97
N LYS A 72 -14.34 -11.35 1.47
CA LYS A 72 -14.20 -12.79 1.45
C LYS A 72 -15.42 -13.47 0.89
N LYS A 73 -15.17 -14.60 0.25
CA LYS A 73 -16.16 -15.58 -0.16
C LYS A 73 -15.66 -16.96 0.25
N LEU A 74 -16.53 -17.77 0.83
CA LEU A 74 -16.24 -19.14 1.22
C LEU A 74 -17.07 -20.09 0.35
N VAL A 75 -16.38 -20.98 -0.32
CA VAL A 75 -16.99 -22.02 -1.17
C VAL A 75 -16.50 -23.39 -0.72
N ALA A 76 -17.28 -24.43 -1.01
CA ALA A 76 -16.80 -25.81 -0.94
C ALA A 76 -15.66 -26.05 -1.95
N GLU A 77 -14.79 -27.03 -1.70
CA GLU A 77 -13.60 -27.31 -2.54
C GLU A 77 -13.92 -27.67 -3.99
N ASP A 78 -15.12 -28.18 -4.26
CA ASP A 78 -15.64 -28.46 -5.60
C ASP A 78 -16.27 -27.24 -6.29
N ASP A 79 -16.20 -26.05 -5.66
CA ASP A 79 -16.88 -24.80 -6.04
C ASP A 79 -18.39 -24.97 -6.26
N SER A 80 -19.00 -26.05 -5.75
CA SER A 80 -20.40 -26.40 -6.02
C SER A 80 -21.38 -25.66 -5.13
N SER A 81 -20.93 -25.21 -3.96
CA SER A 81 -21.76 -24.51 -2.98
C SER A 81 -21.04 -23.33 -2.36
N VAL A 82 -21.73 -22.19 -2.34
CA VAL A 82 -21.29 -20.97 -1.66
C VAL A 82 -21.80 -21.02 -0.22
N ILE A 83 -20.89 -21.06 0.75
CA ILE A 83 -21.22 -21.03 2.18
C ILE A 83 -21.56 -19.60 2.60
N TYR A 84 -20.73 -18.64 2.18
CA TYR A 84 -21.09 -17.22 2.18
C TYR A 84 -20.45 -16.54 0.98
N ASP A 85 -21.21 -15.64 0.35
CA ASP A 85 -20.73 -14.89 -0.81
C ASP A 85 -19.88 -13.69 -0.40
N TRP A 86 -19.39 -12.95 -1.39
CA TRP A 86 -18.56 -11.76 -1.21
C TRP A 86 -19.11 -10.81 -0.15
N ILE A 87 -18.46 -10.77 1.00
CA ILE A 87 -18.78 -9.88 2.09
C ILE A 87 -17.54 -9.10 2.49
N GLU A 88 -17.71 -7.80 2.72
CA GLU A 88 -16.67 -6.95 3.28
C GLU A 88 -16.43 -7.32 4.75
N VAL A 89 -15.28 -7.91 5.03
CA VAL A 89 -14.89 -8.40 6.36
C VAL A 89 -14.01 -7.42 7.11
N SER A 90 -13.38 -6.48 6.41
CA SER A 90 -12.56 -5.44 7.00
C SER A 90 -12.61 -4.20 6.13
N ARG A 91 -12.44 -3.04 6.76
CA ARG A 91 -12.25 -1.76 6.08
C ARG A 91 -11.35 -0.87 6.90
N GLU A 92 -10.49 -0.14 6.20
CA GLU A 92 -9.68 0.93 6.74
C GLU A 92 -9.81 2.15 5.83
N ASN A 93 -9.98 3.33 6.43
CA ASN A 93 -9.94 4.58 5.70
C ASN A 93 -8.94 5.51 6.38
N GLY A 94 -8.28 6.33 5.58
CA GLY A 94 -7.32 7.28 6.12
C GLY A 94 -6.75 8.19 5.05
N ARG A 95 -5.61 8.78 5.40
CA ARG A 95 -4.85 9.66 4.53
C ARG A 95 -3.69 8.93 3.87
N SER A 96 -3.38 9.33 2.65
CA SER A 96 -2.27 8.77 1.90
C SER A 96 -1.35 9.86 1.39
N SER A 97 -0.04 9.64 1.50
CA SER A 97 0.98 10.43 0.80
C SER A 97 1.82 9.51 -0.07
N MET A 98 2.28 10.01 -1.21
CA MET A 98 2.87 9.19 -2.27
C MET A 98 4.04 9.92 -2.92
N THR A 99 5.12 9.18 -3.13
CA THR A 99 6.29 9.57 -3.92
C THR A 99 6.67 8.40 -4.82
N GLU A 100 7.61 8.60 -5.75
CA GLU A 100 8.11 7.49 -6.54
C GLU A 100 8.68 6.38 -5.63
N GLY A 101 8.26 5.14 -5.85
CA GLY A 101 8.72 3.99 -5.09
C GLY A 101 8.07 3.79 -3.71
N TYR A 102 7.25 4.73 -3.22
CA TYR A 102 6.84 4.75 -1.81
C TYR A 102 5.46 5.39 -1.57
N MET A 103 4.67 4.77 -0.71
CA MET A 103 3.45 5.33 -0.14
C MET A 103 3.51 5.28 1.38
N GLN A 104 2.93 6.29 2.01
CA GLN A 104 2.62 6.27 3.43
C GLN A 104 1.11 6.38 3.60
N TRP A 105 0.52 5.47 4.36
CA TRP A 105 -0.88 5.53 4.75
C TRP A 105 -0.99 5.77 6.25
N THR A 106 -1.91 6.65 6.64
CA THR A 106 -2.25 6.92 8.04
C THR A 106 -3.72 6.64 8.22
N ALA A 107 -4.05 5.57 8.94
CA ALA A 107 -5.40 5.11 9.17
C ALA A 107 -6.10 6.02 10.17
N ASP A 108 -7.20 6.65 9.75
CA ASP A 108 -8.05 7.43 10.64
C ASP A 108 -9.10 6.53 11.32
N ILE A 109 -9.62 5.54 10.58
CA ILE A 109 -10.62 4.58 11.08
C ILE A 109 -10.40 3.18 10.53
N TYR A 110 -10.70 2.18 11.36
CA TYR A 110 -10.64 0.76 11.02
C TYR A 110 -11.86 0.00 11.55
N GLY A 111 -12.31 -1.02 10.83
CA GLY A 111 -13.39 -1.89 11.26
C GLY A 111 -13.21 -3.32 10.77
N HIS A 112 -13.69 -4.28 11.55
CA HIS A 112 -13.59 -5.70 11.23
C HIS A 112 -14.87 -6.46 11.59
N ARG A 113 -15.27 -7.42 10.74
CA ARG A 113 -16.35 -8.37 11.01
C ARG A 113 -15.79 -9.71 11.46
N ARG A 114 -16.42 -10.30 12.46
CA ARG A 114 -16.12 -11.68 12.89
C ARG A 114 -17.18 -12.63 12.36
N TYR A 115 -16.73 -13.77 11.83
CA TYR A 115 -17.62 -14.85 11.41
C TYR A 115 -17.98 -15.72 12.61
N ASN A 116 -19.28 -15.87 12.89
CA ASN A 116 -19.77 -16.80 13.88
C ASN A 116 -20.05 -18.14 13.19
N LYS A 117 -19.17 -19.13 13.41
CA LYS A 117 -19.29 -20.48 12.82
C LYS A 117 -20.55 -21.21 13.27
N ASN A 118 -21.08 -20.93 14.47
CA ASN A 118 -22.24 -21.63 15.01
C ASN A 118 -23.56 -21.14 14.38
N SER A 119 -23.66 -19.84 14.10
CA SER A 119 -24.87 -19.26 13.49
C SER A 119 -24.75 -19.09 11.97
N GLY A 120 -23.56 -19.24 11.39
CA GLY A 120 -23.32 -19.00 9.97
C GLY A 120 -23.41 -17.52 9.58
N THR A 121 -23.29 -16.59 10.54
CA THR A 121 -23.51 -15.16 10.32
C THR A 121 -22.26 -14.33 10.62
N TRP A 122 -22.16 -13.18 9.97
CA TRP A 122 -21.16 -12.16 10.25
C TRP A 122 -21.68 -11.12 11.24
N THR A 123 -20.80 -10.60 12.10
CA THR A 123 -21.12 -9.38 12.84
C THR A 123 -21.29 -8.19 11.89
N GLN A 124 -21.89 -7.10 12.37
CA GLN A 124 -21.85 -5.83 11.67
C GLN A 124 -20.40 -5.32 11.56
N LEU A 125 -20.07 -4.66 10.45
CA LEU A 125 -18.82 -3.91 10.33
C LEU A 125 -18.99 -2.61 11.11
N ARG A 126 -18.29 -2.49 12.24
CA ARG A 126 -18.28 -1.27 13.06
C ARG A 126 -16.92 -0.64 12.92
N MET A 127 -16.91 0.64 12.51
CA MET A 127 -15.70 1.43 12.37
C MET A 127 -15.34 2.06 13.71
N HIS A 128 -14.05 2.08 14.01
CA HIS A 128 -13.46 2.64 15.22
C HIS A 128 -12.29 3.54 14.84
N PRO A 129 -11.97 4.57 15.64
CA PRO A 129 -10.74 5.34 15.44
C PRO A 129 -9.52 4.43 15.38
N SER A 130 -8.62 4.75 14.46
CA SER A 130 -7.32 4.11 14.31
C SER A 130 -6.23 5.19 14.34
N SER A 131 -5.00 4.77 14.58
CA SER A 131 -3.81 5.60 14.44
C SER A 131 -2.66 4.77 13.86
N ASN A 132 -3.01 3.76 13.05
CA ASN A 132 -2.02 2.92 12.41
C ASN A 132 -1.37 3.71 11.27
N ASP A 133 -0.06 3.62 11.19
CA ASP A 133 0.71 4.19 10.10
C ASP A 133 1.38 3.05 9.36
N HIS A 134 1.29 3.10 8.04
CA HIS A 134 1.79 2.09 7.12
C HIS A 134 2.82 2.72 6.19
N ALA A 135 3.99 2.13 6.12
CA ALA A 135 5.02 2.45 5.15
C ALA A 135 5.03 1.36 4.08
N ILE A 136 4.89 1.75 2.81
CA ILE A 136 4.59 0.81 1.73
C ILE A 136 5.50 1.12 0.55
N PHE A 137 6.32 0.15 0.14
CA PHE A 137 6.98 0.23 -1.15
C PHE A 137 5.94 0.05 -2.26
N SER A 138 5.99 0.91 -3.27
CA SER A 138 5.05 0.86 -4.38
C SER A 138 5.73 0.93 -5.73
N SER A 139 5.21 0.20 -6.71
CA SER A 139 5.56 0.37 -8.11
C SER A 139 4.31 0.42 -8.97
N LEU A 140 4.29 1.37 -9.92
CA LEU A 140 3.20 1.56 -10.86
C LEU A 140 3.72 1.28 -12.28
N GLU A 141 3.10 0.31 -12.96
CA GLU A 141 3.41 -0.07 -14.34
C GLU A 141 2.10 -0.12 -15.13
N GLY A 142 1.72 1.00 -15.76
CA GLY A 142 0.45 1.11 -16.49
C GLY A 142 -0.75 0.93 -15.56
N ASN A 143 -1.56 -0.10 -15.79
CA ASN A 143 -2.73 -0.42 -14.96
C ASN A 143 -2.41 -1.40 -13.81
N LYS A 144 -1.14 -1.67 -13.53
CA LYS A 144 -0.69 -2.58 -12.48
C LYS A 144 0.00 -1.81 -11.37
N LEU A 145 -0.54 -1.90 -10.16
CA LEU A 145 0.03 -1.35 -8.94
C LEU A 145 0.53 -2.50 -8.07
N THR A 146 1.83 -2.51 -7.76
CA THR A 146 2.41 -3.46 -6.81
C THR A 146 2.65 -2.73 -5.50
N LEU A 147 2.12 -3.27 -4.40
CA LEU A 147 2.37 -2.80 -3.06
C LEU A 147 3.13 -3.88 -2.29
N LYS A 148 4.18 -3.49 -1.60
CA LYS A 148 4.98 -4.35 -0.73
C LYS A 148 5.14 -3.65 0.62
N GLU A 149 4.91 -4.35 1.72
CA GLU A 149 5.18 -3.81 3.07
C GLU A 149 6.65 -3.37 3.19
N ASP A 150 6.91 -2.43 4.10
CA ASP A 150 8.27 -1.96 4.33
C ASP A 150 9.21 -3.04 4.90
N TYR A 151 10.47 -2.64 5.11
CA TYR A 151 11.56 -3.51 5.50
C TYR A 151 11.49 -4.02 6.95
N ASN A 152 10.65 -3.45 7.83
CA ASN A 152 10.60 -3.83 9.24
C ASN A 152 9.67 -5.03 9.50
N MET A 153 8.78 -5.36 8.55
CA MET A 153 7.83 -6.48 8.63
C MET A 153 7.08 -6.54 9.98
N ASP A 154 6.74 -5.39 10.57
CA ASP A 154 6.14 -5.34 11.92
C ASP A 154 4.66 -5.76 11.96
N GLY A 155 4.05 -6.01 10.81
CA GLY A 155 2.89 -6.89 10.70
C GLY A 155 1.54 -6.21 10.58
N ASP A 156 1.49 -5.12 9.84
CA ASP A 156 0.29 -4.35 9.59
C ASP A 156 -0.71 -5.02 8.62
N TYR A 157 -0.29 -5.90 7.69
CA TYR A 157 -1.19 -6.83 6.97
C TYR A 157 -1.29 -8.22 7.61
N ASN A 158 -0.33 -8.64 8.44
CA ASN A 158 -0.22 -10.03 8.91
C ASN A 158 -1.03 -10.36 10.18
N GLY A 159 -1.61 -9.37 10.86
CA GLY A 159 -2.42 -9.58 12.08
C GLY A 159 -3.72 -10.37 11.85
N PHE A 160 -4.15 -10.56 10.59
CA PHE A 160 -5.45 -11.17 10.27
C PHE A 160 -5.40 -12.36 9.29
N PHE A 161 -4.39 -12.48 8.42
CA PHE A 161 -4.27 -13.60 7.46
C PHE A 161 -2.81 -13.99 7.19
N ASP A 162 -2.55 -15.30 7.02
CA ASP A 162 -1.25 -15.88 6.62
C ASP A 162 -0.82 -15.53 5.17
N LYS A 163 -0.98 -14.28 4.71
CA LYS A 163 -0.98 -13.94 3.27
C LYS A 163 -0.46 -12.53 2.92
N PRO A 164 -0.12 -12.28 1.64
CA PRO A 164 1.25 -12.08 1.14
C PRO A 164 1.84 -10.70 1.45
N GLU A 165 3.14 -10.68 1.73
CA GLU A 165 4.00 -9.48 1.89
C GLU A 165 3.99 -8.54 0.65
N THR A 166 3.47 -9.02 -0.48
CA THR A 166 3.34 -8.27 -1.73
C THR A 166 1.98 -8.51 -2.34
N LEU A 167 1.27 -7.43 -2.65
CA LEU A 167 -0.02 -7.44 -3.34
C LEU A 167 0.11 -6.76 -4.69
N ILE A 168 -0.45 -7.41 -5.71
CA ILE A 168 -0.55 -6.87 -7.05
C ILE A 168 -2.01 -6.52 -7.29
N PHE A 169 -2.24 -5.26 -7.62
CA PHE A 169 -3.55 -4.72 -7.97
C PHE A 169 -3.62 -4.37 -9.45
N LEU A 170 -4.81 -4.52 -10.00
CA LEU A 170 -5.16 -4.02 -11.33
C LEU A 170 -6.14 -2.86 -11.19
N LYS A 171 -5.91 -1.80 -11.96
CA LYS A 171 -6.83 -0.65 -12.03
C LYS A 171 -8.16 -1.11 -12.62
N LYS A 172 -9.27 -0.83 -11.95
CA LYS A 172 -10.60 -1.05 -12.49
C LYS A 172 -10.92 0.08 -13.49
N GLU A 173 -11.52 -0.29 -14.62
CA GLU A 173 -12.02 0.63 -15.64
C GLU A 173 -13.20 1.46 -15.13
#